data_AF-A0A150X271-F1
#
_entry.id   AF-A0A150X271-F1
#
_cell.length_a   1.000
_cell.length_b   1.000
_cell.length_c   1.000
_cell.angle_alpha   90.00
_cell.angle_beta   90.00
_cell.angle_gamma   90.00
#
_symmetry.space_group_name_H-M   'P 1'
#
loop_
_entity.id
_entity.type
_entity.pdbx_description
1 polymer ?
#
loop_
_entity_poly.entity_id
_entity_poly.type
_entity_poly.pdbx_seq_one_letter_code
_entity_poly.pdbx_strand_id
1 'polypeptide(L)'
;MPQSDTRFNLTTPFFLGTLFCFLIFSCSEPEVSNTVTLEVKHIELQSPEDILPLKDSLVAPLLYSHIKGIDTLEVNEKKDKFISAILPAILVAKYRIEQNRNKVKKLLKKENWTAQDSTFYNHLCSEYGTDNQTVLLNRMVVHPNSIILAQAIIESGWGSSRVFQEANNMFGVWSYSLNEPRIAAKFQRDGETIYLRKYDDFADSIEDYLKTVARVNVYREFRAARLVTSDPFKLITHLAHYSERREEYVIELSAMIRFNGLTQFDRYILDPSYINLSGSIQ
;
A
#
# COMPACT_ATOMS: atom_id res chain seq x y z
N MET A 1 41.09 81.04 52.38
CA MET A 1 42.53 81.07 52.07
C MET A 1 43.24 80.38 53.23
N PRO A 2 44.16 79.40 53.03
CA PRO A 2 44.44 78.53 51.88
C PRO A 2 44.38 77.01 52.26
N GLN A 3 43.97 76.11 51.35
CA GLN A 3 44.75 75.24 50.44
C GLN A 3 45.11 73.84 50.97
N SER A 4 44.65 72.81 50.25
CA SER A 4 45.44 71.85 49.45
C SER A 4 44.55 70.62 49.19
N ASP A 5 43.98 70.48 47.99
CA ASP A 5 44.53 69.83 46.79
C ASP A 5 45.15 68.44 47.05
N THR A 6 44.41 67.39 46.68
CA THR A 6 44.98 66.23 45.99
C THR A 6 43.89 65.48 45.22
N ARG A 7 43.99 65.54 43.89
CA ARG A 7 43.26 64.67 42.94
C ARG A 7 43.92 63.28 42.95
N PHE A 8 43.17 62.20 42.77
CA PHE A 8 43.57 61.06 41.93
C PHE A 8 42.37 60.15 41.56
N ASN A 9 42.04 60.21 40.27
CA ASN A 9 41.60 59.17 39.32
C ASN A 9 40.51 58.13 39.63
N LEU A 10 39.52 58.14 38.72
CA LEU A 10 38.71 57.04 38.22
C LEU A 10 39.49 55.72 38.13
N THR A 11 38.83 54.61 38.49
CA THR A 11 38.52 53.52 37.56
C THR A 11 37.42 52.62 38.15
N THR A 12 36.42 52.35 37.34
CA THR A 12 35.32 51.40 37.56
C THR A 12 35.84 49.96 37.43
N PRO A 13 35.44 49.01 38.29
CA PRO A 13 35.69 47.61 38.00
C PRO A 13 34.63 47.12 37.00
N PHE A 14 35.07 46.87 35.77
CA PHE A 14 34.36 46.09 34.77
C PHE A 14 34.14 44.67 35.35
N PHE A 15 32.91 44.31 35.65
CA PHE A 15 32.52 42.93 35.91
C PHE A 15 32.51 42.20 34.55
N LEU A 16 33.64 41.57 34.20
CA LEU A 16 33.72 40.66 33.07
C LEU A 16 33.06 39.33 33.52
N GLY A 17 31.74 39.24 33.36
CA GLY A 17 31.03 37.97 33.51
C GLY A 17 31.49 37.02 32.42
N THR A 18 32.31 36.03 32.78
CA THR A 18 32.64 34.89 31.93
C THR A 18 31.37 34.08 31.71
N LEU A 19 30.70 34.32 30.57
CA LEU A 19 29.63 33.47 30.07
C LEU A 19 30.26 32.12 29.69
N PHE A 20 30.22 31.17 30.62
CA PHE A 20 30.60 29.78 30.36
C PHE A 20 29.50 29.17 29.47
N CYS A 21 29.67 29.30 28.15
CA CYS A 21 28.89 28.54 27.18
C CYS A 21 29.22 27.06 27.39
N PHE A 22 28.43 26.37 28.22
CA PHE A 22 28.31 24.93 28.13
C PHE A 22 27.69 24.60 26.77
N LEU A 23 28.54 24.42 25.77
CA LEU A 23 28.20 23.64 24.58
C LEU A 23 28.00 22.20 25.08
N ILE A 24 26.78 21.91 25.51
CA ILE A 24 26.33 20.54 25.71
C ILE A 24 26.27 19.97 24.29
N PHE A 25 27.37 19.36 23.85
CA PHE A 25 27.32 18.42 22.74
C PHE A 25 26.43 17.28 23.19
N SER A 26 25.14 17.40 22.90
CA SER A 26 24.21 16.29 22.95
C SER A 26 24.68 15.30 21.90
N CYS A 27 25.51 14.34 22.32
CA CYS A 27 25.84 13.18 21.54
C CYS A 27 24.54 12.38 21.41
N SER A 28 23.76 12.67 20.37
CA SER A 28 22.61 11.86 20.01
C SER A 28 23.15 10.46 19.70
N GLU A 29 22.78 9.48 20.51
CA GLU A 29 22.99 8.07 20.13
C GLU A 29 22.37 7.87 18.73
N PRO A 30 23.07 7.20 17.81
CA PRO A 30 22.50 6.90 16.51
C PRO A 30 21.23 6.05 16.74
N GLU A 31 20.07 6.60 16.38
CA GLU A 31 18.82 5.84 16.40
C GLU A 31 19.00 4.66 15.45
N VAL A 32 19.11 3.45 15.99
CA VAL A 32 19.10 2.22 15.20
C VAL A 32 17.70 2.08 14.59
N SER A 33 17.53 2.60 13.38
CA SER A 33 16.32 2.37 12.60
C SER A 33 16.36 0.96 12.05
N ASN A 34 15.73 0.02 12.77
CA ASN A 34 15.45 -1.30 12.23
C ASN A 34 14.54 -1.18 11.01
N THR A 35 15.11 -1.44 9.84
CA THR A 35 14.38 -1.53 8.56
C THR A 35 13.90 -2.97 8.40
N VAL A 36 12.58 -3.13 8.29
CA VAL A 36 11.97 -4.43 8.00
C VAL A 36 11.83 -4.53 6.49
N THR A 37 12.52 -5.48 5.86
CA THR A 37 12.48 -5.67 4.40
C THR A 37 11.87 -7.03 4.08
N LEU A 38 11.04 -7.07 3.03
CA LEU A 38 10.44 -8.30 2.52
C LEU A 38 11.22 -8.76 1.29
N GLU A 39 11.73 -9.99 1.31
CA GLU A 39 12.38 -10.61 0.15
C GLU A 39 11.33 -11.11 -0.83
N VAL A 40 10.95 -10.26 -1.79
CA VAL A 40 10.00 -10.61 -2.86
C VAL A 40 10.75 -11.28 -4.02
N LYS A 41 10.22 -12.41 -4.52
CA LYS A 41 10.80 -13.10 -5.69
C LYS A 41 9.88 -12.93 -6.89
N HIS A 42 10.39 -12.32 -7.95
CA HIS A 42 9.68 -12.22 -9.21
C HIS A 42 9.96 -13.48 -10.04
N ILE A 43 8.91 -14.13 -10.51
CA ILE A 43 9.00 -15.36 -11.30
C ILE A 43 8.60 -15.05 -12.73
N GLU A 44 9.53 -15.31 -13.66
CA GLU A 44 9.24 -15.29 -15.09
C GLU A 44 8.52 -16.58 -15.48
N LEU A 45 7.31 -16.44 -16.02
CA LEU A 45 6.50 -17.58 -16.45
C LEU A 45 6.75 -17.91 -17.91
N GLN A 46 6.96 -19.19 -18.22
CA GLN A 46 6.83 -19.71 -19.57
C GLN A 46 5.41 -20.19 -19.82
N SER A 47 4.77 -20.77 -18.81
CA SER A 47 3.38 -21.22 -18.86
C SER A 47 2.71 -21.20 -17.48
N PRO A 48 1.37 -21.31 -17.39
CA PRO A 48 0.65 -21.35 -16.11
C PRO A 48 1.09 -22.50 -15.18
N GLU A 49 1.66 -23.57 -15.73
CA GLU A 49 2.17 -24.73 -15.01
C GLU A 49 3.28 -24.36 -14.02
N ASP A 50 4.06 -23.32 -14.32
CA ASP A 50 5.14 -22.78 -13.47
C ASP A 50 4.61 -22.11 -12.18
N ILE A 51 3.31 -21.81 -12.09
CA ILE A 51 2.69 -21.26 -10.88
C ILE A 51 2.66 -22.34 -9.80
N LEU A 52 3.33 -22.07 -8.68
CA LEU A 52 3.43 -23.01 -7.57
C LEU A 52 2.12 -23.02 -6.77
N PRO A 53 1.58 -24.20 -6.41
CA PRO A 53 0.37 -24.27 -5.61
C PRO A 53 0.60 -23.76 -4.19
N LEU A 54 -0.44 -23.17 -3.59
CA LEU A 54 -0.45 -22.82 -2.18
C LEU A 54 -0.43 -24.09 -1.33
N LYS A 55 0.58 -24.24 -0.46
CA LYS A 55 0.74 -25.42 0.39
C LYS A 55 -0.01 -25.29 1.71
N ASP A 56 0.08 -24.12 2.33
CA ASP A 56 -0.53 -23.81 3.62
C ASP A 56 -0.80 -22.30 3.74
N SER A 57 -1.14 -21.83 4.95
CA SER A 57 -1.46 -20.43 5.22
C SER A 57 -0.26 -19.48 5.28
N LEU A 58 0.97 -20.00 5.26
CA LEU A 58 2.21 -19.23 5.16
C LEU A 58 2.64 -19.18 3.69
N VAL A 59 2.55 -17.98 3.11
CA VAL A 59 2.70 -17.79 1.67
C VAL A 59 4.05 -17.16 1.36
N ALA A 60 4.85 -17.83 0.55
CA ALA A 60 6.06 -17.24 -0.02
C ALA A 60 5.66 -16.05 -0.93
N PRO A 61 6.36 -14.90 -0.86
CA PRO A 61 6.09 -13.70 -1.66
C PRO A 61 6.58 -13.85 -3.11
N LEU A 62 6.02 -14.82 -3.83
CA LEU A 62 6.30 -15.08 -5.24
C LEU A 62 5.36 -14.23 -6.10
N LEU A 63 5.91 -13.27 -6.83
CA LEU A 63 5.16 -12.43 -7.74
C LEU A 63 5.27 -12.94 -9.16
N TYR A 64 4.11 -13.22 -9.73
CA TYR A 64 3.93 -13.60 -11.11
C TYR A 64 3.48 -12.38 -11.92
N SER A 65 3.75 -12.40 -13.22
CA SER A 65 3.25 -11.41 -14.16
C SER A 65 2.92 -12.06 -15.49
N HIS A 66 2.06 -11.42 -16.28
CA HIS A 66 1.74 -11.77 -17.65
C HIS A 66 1.35 -13.24 -17.85
N ILE A 67 0.43 -13.77 -17.03
CA ILE A 67 0.02 -15.19 -17.07
C ILE A 67 -0.79 -15.47 -18.34
N LYS A 68 -0.12 -15.80 -19.43
CA LYS A 68 -0.73 -16.19 -20.70
C LYS A 68 -1.22 -17.63 -20.65
N GLY A 69 -2.34 -17.92 -21.34
CA GLY A 69 -2.86 -19.28 -21.48
C GLY A 69 -3.58 -19.82 -20.24
N ILE A 70 -3.77 -19.01 -19.19
CA ILE A 70 -4.58 -19.40 -18.03
C ILE A 70 -6.05 -19.70 -18.43
N ASP A 71 -6.54 -19.06 -19.49
CA ASP A 71 -7.88 -19.24 -20.05
C ASP A 71 -8.08 -20.58 -20.76
N THR A 72 -6.99 -21.24 -21.18
CA THR A 72 -7.05 -22.54 -21.87
C THR A 72 -7.01 -23.73 -20.91
N LEU A 73 -6.76 -23.49 -19.62
CA LEU A 73 -6.74 -24.54 -18.60
C LEU A 73 -8.16 -25.06 -18.29
N GLU A 74 -8.21 -26.30 -17.82
CA GLU A 74 -9.44 -26.88 -17.27
C GLU A 74 -9.96 -26.06 -16.08
N VAL A 75 -11.29 -26.06 -15.88
CA VAL A 75 -11.95 -25.11 -14.98
C VAL A 75 -11.37 -25.12 -13.57
N ASN A 76 -11.15 -26.29 -12.97
CA ASN A 76 -10.61 -26.38 -11.61
C ASN A 76 -9.14 -25.95 -11.54
N GLU A 77 -8.33 -26.38 -12.51
CA GLU A 77 -6.93 -26.00 -12.59
C GLU A 77 -6.76 -24.48 -12.77
N LYS A 78 -7.56 -23.87 -13.66
CA LYS A 78 -7.61 -22.42 -13.84
C LYS A 78 -7.85 -21.69 -12.51
N LYS A 79 -8.82 -22.14 -11.73
CA LYS A 79 -9.16 -21.52 -10.44
C LYS A 79 -7.99 -21.63 -9.45
N ASP A 80 -7.41 -22.81 -9.33
CA ASP A 80 -6.30 -23.07 -8.42
C ASP A 80 -5.06 -22.26 -8.80
N LYS A 81 -4.74 -22.20 -10.10
CA LYS A 81 -3.63 -21.41 -10.64
C LYS A 81 -3.86 -19.91 -10.47
N PHE A 82 -5.07 -19.43 -10.71
CA PHE A 82 -5.43 -18.04 -10.48
C PHE A 82 -5.23 -17.66 -9.01
N ILE A 83 -5.80 -18.42 -8.08
CA ILE A 83 -5.67 -18.11 -6.64
C ILE A 83 -4.21 -18.21 -6.19
N SER A 84 -3.48 -19.22 -6.67
CA SER A 84 -2.06 -19.42 -6.30
C SER A 84 -1.15 -18.30 -6.81
N ALA A 85 -1.48 -17.68 -7.95
CA ALA A 85 -0.73 -16.54 -8.45
C ALA A 85 -1.14 -15.21 -7.79
N ILE A 86 -2.42 -15.03 -7.49
CA ILE A 86 -2.95 -13.73 -7.03
C ILE A 86 -2.86 -13.56 -5.52
N LEU A 87 -2.99 -14.62 -4.72
CA LEU A 87 -2.92 -14.50 -3.26
C LEU A 87 -1.57 -13.95 -2.76
N PRO A 88 -0.39 -14.42 -3.22
CA PRO A 88 0.89 -13.82 -2.85
C PRO A 88 0.94 -12.32 -3.19
N ALA A 89 0.44 -11.92 -4.37
CA ALA A 89 0.39 -10.53 -4.80
C ALA A 89 -0.49 -9.65 -3.89
N ILE A 90 -1.65 -10.18 -3.46
CA ILE A 90 -2.51 -9.51 -2.47
C ILE A 90 -1.76 -9.29 -1.16
N LEU A 91 -1.08 -10.32 -0.67
CA LEU A 91 -0.36 -10.26 0.60
C LEU A 91 0.82 -9.29 0.55
N VAL A 92 1.57 -9.25 -0.56
CA VAL A 92 2.65 -8.28 -0.80
C VAL A 92 2.12 -6.85 -0.85
N ALA A 93 1.06 -6.58 -1.63
CA ALA A 93 0.47 -5.24 -1.72
C ALA A 93 -0.04 -4.75 -0.36
N LYS A 94 -0.74 -5.61 0.39
CA LYS A 94 -1.21 -5.30 1.74
C LYS A 94 -0.04 -5.04 2.69
N TYR A 95 1.01 -5.85 2.61
CA TYR A 95 2.21 -5.65 3.43
C TYR A 95 2.87 -4.28 3.16
N ARG A 96 3.05 -3.89 1.89
CA ARG A 96 3.62 -2.57 1.51
C ARG A 96 2.80 -1.42 2.11
N ILE A 97 1.48 -1.46 1.99
CA ILE A 97 0.57 -0.45 2.57
C ILE A 97 0.71 -0.41 4.10
N GLU A 98 0.73 -1.57 4.76
CA GLU A 98 0.78 -1.63 6.22
C GLU A 98 2.15 -1.19 6.77
N GLN A 99 3.24 -1.44 6.05
CA GLN A 99 4.57 -0.89 6.40
C GLN A 99 4.59 0.63 6.30
N ASN A 100 4.05 1.20 5.21
CA ASN A 100 3.91 2.65 5.08
C ASN A 100 3.07 3.22 6.23
N ARG A 101 1.97 2.56 6.57
CA ARG A 101 1.08 2.97 7.68
C ARG A 101 1.80 2.94 9.02
N ASN A 102 2.58 1.90 9.28
CA ASN A 102 3.38 1.78 10.50
C ASN A 102 4.48 2.82 10.57
N LYS A 103 5.12 3.15 9.44
CA LYS A 103 6.10 4.24 9.35
C LYS A 103 5.44 5.59 9.66
N VAL A 104 4.26 5.88 9.10
CA VAL A 104 3.50 7.10 9.45
C VAL A 104 3.21 7.16 10.96
N LYS A 105 2.72 6.07 11.57
CA LYS A 105 2.48 6.04 13.03
C LYS A 105 3.73 6.33 13.86
N LYS A 106 4.90 5.87 13.43
CA LYS A 106 6.19 6.17 14.08
C LYS A 106 6.56 7.65 13.90
N LEU A 107 6.44 8.17 12.67
CA LEU A 107 6.71 9.58 12.36
C LEU A 107 5.84 10.55 13.17
N LEU A 108 4.55 10.25 13.32
CA LEU A 108 3.62 11.08 14.09
C LEU A 108 3.95 11.15 15.59
N LYS A 109 4.79 10.24 16.11
CA LYS A 109 5.26 10.25 17.51
C LYS A 109 6.63 10.93 17.67
N LYS A 110 7.31 11.23 16.58
CA LYS A 110 8.65 11.84 16.58
C LYS A 110 8.53 13.34 16.84
N GLU A 111 9.40 13.89 17.68
CA GLU A 111 9.39 15.32 18.01
C GLU A 111 9.81 16.19 16.83
N ASN A 112 10.84 15.78 16.09
CA ASN A 112 11.42 16.54 14.98
C ASN A 112 11.47 15.69 13.71
N TRP A 113 10.94 16.22 12.60
CA TRP A 113 10.97 15.54 11.31
C TRP A 113 12.18 15.95 10.49
N THR A 114 12.81 14.98 9.84
CA THR A 114 13.80 15.24 8.79
C THR A 114 13.11 15.68 7.49
N ALA A 115 13.89 16.16 6.52
CA ALA A 115 13.38 16.45 5.18
C ALA A 115 12.82 15.18 4.50
N GLN A 116 13.45 14.03 4.73
CA GLN A 116 13.05 12.71 4.24
C GLN A 116 11.73 12.26 4.87
N ASP A 117 11.54 12.51 6.18
CA ASP A 117 10.29 12.23 6.89
C ASP A 117 9.13 13.04 6.29
N SER A 118 9.36 14.35 6.10
CA SER A 118 8.37 15.26 5.51
C SER A 118 8.04 14.88 4.06
N THR A 119 9.05 14.55 3.26
CA THR A 119 8.87 14.11 1.86
C THR A 119 8.05 12.82 1.79
N PHE A 120 8.38 11.83 2.61
CA PHE A 120 7.64 10.57 2.69
C PHE A 120 6.18 10.79 3.14
N TYR A 121 5.96 11.58 4.19
CA TYR A 121 4.61 11.87 4.69
C TYR A 121 3.77 12.63 3.66
N ASN A 122 4.31 13.67 3.04
CA ASN A 122 3.62 14.48 2.04
C ASN A 122 3.30 13.66 0.78
N HIS A 123 4.18 12.74 0.38
CA HIS A 123 3.90 11.80 -0.70
C HIS A 123 2.67 10.95 -0.39
N LEU A 124 2.58 10.35 0.80
CA LEU A 124 1.41 9.58 1.21
C LEU A 124 0.14 10.43 1.33
N CYS A 125 0.25 11.67 1.81
CA CYS A 125 -0.89 12.59 1.85
C CYS A 125 -1.45 12.86 0.45
N SER A 126 -0.58 13.03 -0.54
CA SER A 126 -0.95 13.18 -1.95
C SER A 126 -1.60 11.91 -2.51
N GLU A 127 -0.97 10.75 -2.33
CA GLU A 127 -1.49 9.46 -2.83
C GLU A 127 -2.87 9.13 -2.26
N TYR A 128 -3.05 9.33 -0.95
CA TYR A 128 -4.30 9.05 -0.27
C TYR A 128 -5.28 10.22 -0.30
N GLY A 129 -4.90 11.39 -0.81
CA GLY A 129 -5.75 12.58 -0.98
C GLY A 129 -6.20 13.24 0.32
N THR A 130 -5.36 13.29 1.34
CA THR A 130 -5.64 13.96 2.63
C THR A 130 -4.36 14.26 3.40
N ASP A 131 -4.31 15.40 4.05
CA ASP A 131 -3.27 15.82 5.01
C ASP A 131 -3.65 15.55 6.48
N ASN A 132 -4.92 15.22 6.75
CA ASN A 132 -5.41 14.88 8.08
C ASN A 132 -4.85 13.52 8.52
N GLN A 133 -4.02 13.53 9.56
CA GLN A 133 -3.32 12.37 10.09
C GLN A 133 -4.23 11.17 10.39
N THR A 134 -5.38 11.41 11.02
CA THR A 134 -6.32 10.33 11.38
C THR A 134 -6.99 9.77 10.15
N VAL A 135 -7.41 10.63 9.21
CA VAL A 135 -8.01 10.19 7.95
C VAL A 135 -6.99 9.40 7.12
N LEU A 136 -5.74 9.87 7.03
CA LEU A 136 -4.66 9.16 6.33
C LEU A 136 -4.49 7.73 6.87
N LEU A 137 -4.30 7.58 8.19
CA LEU A 137 -4.12 6.27 8.82
C LEU A 137 -5.32 5.34 8.65
N ASN A 138 -6.54 5.88 8.58
CA ASN A 138 -7.77 5.10 8.33
C ASN A 138 -7.91 4.70 6.85
N ARG A 139 -7.50 5.57 5.92
CA ARG A 139 -7.48 5.27 4.48
C ARG A 139 -6.50 4.15 4.14
N MET A 140 -5.40 4.02 4.90
CA MET A 140 -4.41 2.96 4.74
C MET A 140 -4.82 1.59 5.32
N VAL A 141 -5.96 1.47 6.01
CA VAL A 141 -6.42 0.16 6.51
C VAL A 141 -6.83 -0.73 5.33
N VAL A 142 -6.25 -1.92 5.22
CA VAL A 142 -6.60 -2.92 4.19
C VAL A 142 -7.83 -3.75 4.59
N HIS A 143 -8.44 -4.47 3.64
CA HIS A 143 -9.65 -5.26 3.85
C HIS A 143 -9.40 -6.76 3.56
N PRO A 144 -10.37 -7.67 3.85
CA PRO A 144 -10.19 -9.12 3.72
C PRO A 144 -9.72 -9.58 2.33
N ASN A 145 -8.87 -10.62 2.29
CA ASN A 145 -8.36 -11.22 1.06
C ASN A 145 -9.49 -11.79 0.21
N SER A 146 -10.53 -12.34 0.86
CA SER A 146 -11.71 -12.90 0.21
C SER A 146 -12.45 -11.90 -0.68
N ILE A 147 -12.57 -10.64 -0.25
CA ILE A 147 -13.17 -9.56 -1.05
C ILE A 147 -12.28 -9.23 -2.24
N ILE A 148 -10.98 -9.05 -2.02
CA ILE A 148 -10.02 -8.69 -3.09
C ILE A 148 -9.97 -9.79 -4.15
N LEU A 149 -9.90 -11.06 -3.74
CA LEU A 149 -9.95 -12.22 -4.63
C LEU A 149 -11.28 -12.27 -5.40
N ALA A 150 -12.42 -12.10 -4.74
CA ALA A 150 -13.71 -12.13 -5.39
C ALA A 150 -13.85 -11.04 -6.47
N GLN A 151 -13.40 -9.82 -6.17
CA GLN A 151 -13.37 -8.74 -7.15
C GLN A 151 -12.40 -9.04 -8.28
N ALA A 152 -11.17 -9.46 -7.99
CA ALA A 152 -10.21 -9.85 -9.02
C ALA A 152 -10.75 -10.95 -9.94
N ILE A 153 -11.48 -11.94 -9.39
CA ILE A 153 -12.13 -13.00 -10.16
C ILE A 153 -13.20 -12.44 -11.09
N ILE A 154 -14.11 -11.61 -10.57
CA ILE A 154 -15.22 -11.03 -11.34
C ILE A 154 -14.68 -10.10 -12.43
N GLU A 155 -13.80 -9.18 -12.08
CA GLU A 155 -13.28 -8.15 -13.00
C GLU A 155 -12.38 -8.74 -14.10
N SER A 156 -11.63 -9.82 -13.80
CA SER A 156 -10.71 -10.44 -14.78
C SER A 156 -11.29 -11.68 -15.47
N GLY A 157 -12.43 -12.20 -15.01
CA GLY A 157 -12.99 -13.47 -15.46
C GLY A 157 -12.05 -14.65 -15.17
N TRP A 158 -11.57 -14.78 -13.93
CA TRP A 158 -10.54 -15.77 -13.56
C TRP A 158 -9.23 -15.64 -14.38
N GLY A 159 -8.84 -14.42 -14.72
CA GLY A 159 -7.63 -14.14 -15.49
C GLY A 159 -7.77 -14.33 -17.01
N SER A 160 -8.96 -14.68 -17.51
CA SER A 160 -9.18 -14.85 -18.95
C SER A 160 -9.19 -13.54 -19.74
N SER A 161 -9.30 -12.39 -19.07
CA SER A 161 -9.18 -11.08 -19.73
C SER A 161 -7.81 -10.87 -20.36
N ARG A 162 -7.77 -10.42 -21.63
CA ARG A 162 -6.53 -9.96 -22.30
C ARG A 162 -5.76 -8.95 -21.44
N VAL A 163 -6.48 -8.05 -20.78
CA VAL A 163 -5.88 -6.94 -20.02
C VAL A 163 -5.21 -7.47 -18.75
N PHE A 164 -5.76 -8.54 -18.17
CA PHE A 164 -5.09 -9.28 -17.10
C PHE A 164 -3.79 -9.93 -17.61
N GLN A 165 -3.84 -10.64 -18.75
CA GLN A 165 -2.69 -11.40 -19.26
C GLN A 165 -1.58 -10.54 -19.87
N GLU A 166 -1.90 -9.41 -20.49
CA GLU A 166 -0.92 -8.57 -21.22
C GLU A 166 -0.48 -7.32 -20.43
N ALA A 167 -1.28 -6.88 -19.46
CA ALA A 167 -1.06 -5.62 -18.75
C ALA A 167 -1.06 -5.75 -17.23
N ASN A 168 -1.18 -6.96 -16.68
CA ASN A 168 -1.28 -7.22 -15.23
C ASN A 168 -2.42 -6.46 -14.54
N ASN A 169 -3.41 -5.99 -15.30
CA ASN A 169 -4.46 -5.12 -14.80
C ASN A 169 -5.74 -5.94 -14.60
N MET A 170 -5.92 -6.42 -13.37
CA MET A 170 -7.02 -7.33 -13.03
C MET A 170 -8.34 -6.61 -12.75
N PHE A 171 -8.30 -5.30 -12.48
CA PHE A 171 -9.47 -4.50 -12.11
C PHE A 171 -9.95 -3.58 -13.25
N GLY A 172 -9.37 -3.71 -14.45
CA GLY A 172 -9.74 -2.92 -15.62
C GLY A 172 -9.51 -1.42 -15.43
N VAL A 173 -8.47 -1.02 -14.68
CA VAL A 173 -8.22 0.40 -14.35
C VAL A 173 -7.87 1.18 -15.61
N TRP A 174 -8.59 2.28 -15.86
CA TRP A 174 -8.37 3.16 -17.00
C TRP A 174 -7.10 3.99 -16.84
N SER A 175 -6.45 4.25 -17.97
CA SER A 175 -5.30 5.12 -18.08
C SER A 175 -5.72 6.45 -18.69
N TYR A 176 -5.52 7.54 -17.95
CA TYR A 176 -5.84 8.91 -18.40
C TYR A 176 -4.59 9.72 -18.74
N SER A 177 -3.39 9.19 -18.45
CA SER A 177 -2.11 9.84 -18.71
C SER A 177 -1.42 9.20 -19.91
N LEU A 178 -0.70 10.02 -20.68
CA LEU A 178 0.21 9.54 -21.73
C LEU A 178 1.55 9.04 -21.15
N ASN A 179 1.87 9.45 -19.92
CA ASN A 179 3.17 9.21 -19.29
C ASN A 179 3.23 7.91 -18.47
N GLU A 180 2.14 7.13 -18.45
CA GLU A 180 2.09 5.86 -17.74
C GLU A 180 2.00 4.68 -18.71
N PRO A 181 2.59 3.52 -18.38
CA PRO A 181 2.44 2.31 -19.17
C PRO A 181 0.95 1.97 -19.33
N ARG A 182 0.54 1.71 -20.58
CA ARG A 182 -0.87 1.48 -20.92
C ARG A 182 -1.04 0.63 -22.16
N ILE A 183 -2.17 -0.03 -22.27
CA ILE A 183 -2.59 -0.81 -23.43
C ILE A 183 -3.92 -0.26 -23.96
N ALA A 184 -4.10 -0.25 -25.29
CA ALA A 184 -5.38 0.12 -25.88
C ALA A 184 -6.44 -0.96 -25.59
N ALA A 185 -7.64 -0.52 -25.22
CA ALA A 185 -8.81 -1.39 -25.19
C ALA A 185 -9.12 -1.86 -26.62
N LYS A 186 -9.74 -3.05 -26.76
CA LYS A 186 -10.18 -3.55 -28.07
C LYS A 186 -11.33 -2.72 -28.67
N PHE A 187 -12.03 -1.95 -27.83
CA PHE A 187 -13.20 -1.18 -28.22
C PHE A 187 -12.96 0.30 -27.96
N GLN A 188 -13.56 1.13 -28.82
CA GLN A 188 -13.64 2.57 -28.65
C GLN A 188 -14.92 2.93 -27.89
N ARG A 189 -14.88 4.06 -27.20
CA ARG A 189 -16.08 4.69 -26.60
C ARG A 189 -16.24 6.05 -27.23
N ASP A 190 -17.42 6.31 -27.80
CA ASP A 190 -17.75 7.59 -28.45
C ASP A 190 -16.74 7.99 -29.55
N GLY A 191 -16.14 7.00 -30.23
CA GLY A 191 -15.12 7.20 -31.27
C GLY A 191 -13.69 7.39 -30.74
N GLU A 192 -13.49 7.42 -29.43
CA GLU A 192 -12.18 7.55 -28.80
C GLU A 192 -11.64 6.22 -28.29
N THR A 193 -10.33 6.02 -28.44
CA THR A 193 -9.63 4.84 -27.90
C THR A 193 -9.51 4.98 -26.39
N ILE A 194 -10.12 4.05 -25.65
CA ILE A 194 -9.88 3.90 -24.21
C ILE A 194 -8.53 3.22 -24.00
N TYR A 195 -7.73 3.75 -23.08
CA TYR A 195 -6.50 3.12 -22.62
C TYR A 195 -6.69 2.55 -21.21
N LEU A 196 -6.07 1.41 -20.96
CA LEU A 196 -6.07 0.72 -19.68
C LEU A 196 -4.65 0.70 -19.14
N ARG A 197 -4.48 0.91 -17.84
CA ARG A 197 -3.16 0.90 -17.19
C ARG A 197 -2.48 -0.44 -17.38
N LYS A 198 -1.16 -0.39 -17.50
CA LYS A 198 -0.27 -1.55 -17.43
C LYS A 198 0.58 -1.45 -16.17
N TYR A 199 0.71 -2.56 -15.47
CA TYR A 199 1.51 -2.69 -14.25
C TYR A 199 2.66 -3.65 -14.48
N ASP A 200 3.72 -3.52 -13.68
CA ASP A 200 4.89 -4.41 -13.77
C ASP A 200 4.53 -5.81 -13.28
N ASP A 201 3.74 -5.89 -12.20
CA ASP A 201 3.17 -7.13 -11.68
C ASP A 201 1.75 -6.95 -11.10
N PHE A 202 1.16 -8.05 -10.63
CA PHE A 202 -0.18 -8.03 -10.03
C PHE A 202 -0.25 -7.33 -8.68
N ALA A 203 0.83 -7.28 -7.89
CA ALA A 203 0.83 -6.62 -6.60
C ALA A 203 0.68 -5.10 -6.78
N ASP A 204 1.30 -4.54 -7.81
CA ASP A 204 1.16 -3.12 -8.17
C ASP A 204 -0.28 -2.78 -8.61
N SER A 205 -0.91 -3.67 -9.39
CA SER A 205 -2.33 -3.51 -9.76
C SER A 205 -3.25 -3.54 -8.54
N ILE A 206 -2.99 -4.44 -7.59
CA ILE A 206 -3.75 -4.55 -6.33
C ILE A 206 -3.52 -3.33 -5.44
N GLU A 207 -2.29 -2.83 -5.36
CA GLU A 207 -1.98 -1.63 -4.57
C GLU A 207 -2.71 -0.40 -5.11
N ASP A 208 -2.75 -0.20 -6.43
CA ASP A 208 -3.49 0.91 -7.07
C ASP A 208 -5.01 0.79 -6.86
N TYR A 209 -5.56 -0.42 -6.98
CA TYR A 209 -6.95 -0.71 -6.64
C TYR A 209 -7.25 -0.38 -5.16
N LEU A 210 -6.40 -0.82 -4.22
CA LEU A 210 -6.58 -0.56 -2.79
C LEU A 210 -6.50 0.94 -2.48
N LYS A 211 -5.58 1.68 -3.12
CA LYS A 211 -5.46 3.15 -3.01
C LYS A 211 -6.69 3.85 -3.57
N THR A 212 -7.27 3.35 -4.66
CA THR A 212 -8.52 3.87 -5.23
C THR A 212 -9.68 3.71 -4.24
N VAL A 213 -9.86 2.52 -3.67
CA VAL A 213 -10.86 2.28 -2.61
C VAL A 213 -10.60 3.16 -1.38
N ALA A 214 -9.33 3.41 -1.07
CA ALA A 214 -8.91 4.24 0.05
C ALA A 214 -9.28 5.73 -0.11
N ARG A 215 -9.29 6.28 -1.33
CA ARG A 215 -9.45 7.73 -1.56
C ARG A 215 -10.80 8.16 -2.13
N VAL A 216 -11.42 7.35 -3.00
CA VAL A 216 -12.62 7.78 -3.73
C VAL A 216 -13.83 7.92 -2.79
N ASN A 217 -14.56 9.03 -2.89
CA ASN A 217 -15.62 9.36 -1.93
C ASN A 217 -16.71 8.30 -1.82
N VAL A 218 -17.03 7.62 -2.93
CA VAL A 218 -18.09 6.62 -3.00
C VAL A 218 -17.90 5.44 -2.06
N TYR A 219 -16.64 5.13 -1.67
CA TYR A 219 -16.31 4.05 -0.75
C TYR A 219 -16.18 4.51 0.71
N ARG A 220 -16.69 5.70 1.07
CA ARG A 220 -16.57 6.24 2.44
C ARG A 220 -17.19 5.32 3.48
N GLU A 221 -18.37 4.77 3.21
CA GLU A 221 -19.04 3.86 4.14
C GLU A 221 -18.29 2.54 4.28
N PHE A 222 -17.82 1.97 3.16
CA PHE A 222 -16.96 0.79 3.18
C PHE A 222 -15.70 1.00 4.03
N ARG A 223 -15.05 2.17 3.87
CA ARG A 223 -13.87 2.53 4.67
C ARG A 223 -14.18 2.70 6.15
N ALA A 224 -15.37 3.18 6.52
CA ALA A 224 -15.78 3.25 7.91
C ALA A 224 -16.09 1.84 8.47
N ALA A 225 -16.81 1.02 7.72
CA ALA A 225 -17.20 -0.33 8.12
C ALA A 225 -15.99 -1.25 8.37
N ARG A 226 -14.96 -1.20 7.52
CA ARG A 226 -13.74 -2.02 7.69
C ARG A 226 -12.90 -1.67 8.92
N LEU A 227 -13.15 -0.53 9.56
CA LEU A 227 -12.52 -0.20 10.86
C LEU A 227 -13.21 -0.91 12.03
N VAL A 228 -14.44 -1.38 11.84
CA VAL A 228 -15.30 -1.94 12.89
C VAL A 228 -15.45 -3.46 12.76
N THR A 229 -15.42 -3.99 11.54
CA THR A 229 -15.59 -5.41 11.26
C THR A 229 -14.66 -5.89 10.17
N SER A 230 -14.21 -7.14 10.29
CA SER A 230 -13.50 -7.89 9.25
C SER A 230 -14.40 -8.89 8.51
N ASP A 231 -15.67 -9.02 8.89
CA ASP A 231 -16.64 -9.91 8.24
C ASP A 231 -16.88 -9.46 6.78
N PRO A 232 -16.45 -10.25 5.78
CA PRO A 232 -16.55 -9.84 4.39
C PRO A 232 -18.00 -9.65 3.95
N PHE A 233 -18.96 -10.39 4.49
CA PHE A 233 -20.37 -10.28 4.09
C PHE A 233 -21.03 -9.00 4.58
N LYS A 234 -20.57 -8.43 5.69
CA LYS A 234 -20.97 -7.10 6.16
C LYS A 234 -20.27 -5.99 5.39
N LEU A 235 -19.04 -6.23 4.94
CA LEU A 235 -18.28 -5.21 4.23
C LEU A 235 -18.79 -5.02 2.79
N ILE A 236 -19.08 -6.11 2.07
CA ILE A 236 -19.49 -6.01 0.66
C ILE A 236 -20.83 -5.29 0.45
N THR A 237 -21.69 -5.18 1.46
CA THR A 237 -22.93 -4.39 1.36
C THR A 237 -22.68 -2.91 1.11
N HIS A 238 -21.47 -2.41 1.40
CA HIS A 238 -21.06 -1.03 1.12
C HIS A 238 -20.38 -0.86 -0.25
N LEU A 239 -20.38 -1.89 -1.10
CA LEU A 239 -19.75 -1.88 -2.43
C LEU A 239 -20.76 -1.79 -3.59
N ALA A 240 -22.05 -1.50 -3.33
CA ALA A 240 -23.05 -1.33 -4.38
C ALA A 240 -22.62 -0.30 -5.44
N HIS A 241 -21.92 0.76 -5.05
CA HIS A 241 -21.45 1.77 -6.00
C HIS A 241 -20.17 1.41 -6.76
N TYR A 242 -19.58 0.25 -6.51
CA TYR A 242 -18.43 -0.24 -7.27
C TYR A 242 -18.82 -0.55 -8.73
N SER A 243 -20.06 -1.01 -8.94
CA SER A 243 -20.57 -1.38 -10.27
C SER A 243 -21.84 -0.60 -10.60
N GLU A 244 -22.07 -0.38 -11.89
CA GLU A 244 -23.35 0.14 -12.41
C GLU A 244 -24.52 -0.84 -12.11
N ARG A 245 -24.21 -2.13 -11.89
CA ARG A 245 -25.16 -3.18 -11.51
C ARG A 245 -25.66 -3.08 -10.05
N ARG A 246 -25.09 -2.18 -9.24
CA ARG A 246 -25.54 -1.90 -7.86
C ARG A 246 -25.63 -3.16 -6.98
N GLU A 247 -26.79 -3.42 -6.37
CA GLU A 247 -26.99 -4.54 -5.45
C GLU A 247 -26.78 -5.90 -6.10
N GLU A 248 -27.00 -6.03 -7.42
CA GLU A 248 -26.71 -7.29 -8.12
C GLU A 248 -25.22 -7.63 -8.05
N TYR A 249 -24.34 -6.63 -8.09
CA TYR A 249 -22.91 -6.83 -7.92
C TYR A 249 -22.57 -7.30 -6.50
N VAL A 250 -23.25 -6.77 -5.48
CA VAL A 250 -23.07 -7.22 -4.09
C VAL A 250 -23.51 -8.68 -3.94
N ILE A 251 -24.62 -9.07 -4.56
CA ILE A 251 -25.10 -10.46 -4.57
C ILE A 251 -24.08 -11.37 -5.27
N GLU A 252 -23.55 -10.95 -6.42
CA GLU A 252 -22.53 -11.68 -7.17
C GLU A 252 -21.24 -11.85 -6.37
N LEU A 253 -20.75 -10.80 -5.70
CA LEU A 253 -19.60 -10.88 -4.78
C LEU A 253 -19.86 -11.87 -3.65
N SER A 254 -21.02 -11.78 -3.02
CA SER A 254 -21.43 -12.65 -1.91
C SER A 254 -21.44 -14.12 -2.35
N ALA A 255 -21.96 -14.39 -3.55
CA ALA A 255 -21.95 -15.70 -4.17
C ALA A 255 -20.52 -16.18 -4.49
N MET A 256 -19.69 -15.33 -5.09
CA MET A 256 -18.31 -15.65 -5.47
C MET A 256 -17.48 -16.07 -4.25
N ILE A 257 -17.63 -15.33 -3.13
CA ILE A 257 -16.97 -15.63 -1.85
C ILE A 257 -17.45 -16.97 -1.30
N ARG A 258 -18.77 -17.23 -1.27
CA ARG A 258 -19.33 -18.47 -0.70
C ARG A 258 -19.00 -19.70 -1.53
N PHE A 259 -19.28 -19.68 -2.83
CA PHE A 259 -19.16 -20.87 -3.68
C PHE A 259 -17.72 -21.34 -3.85
N ASN A 260 -16.74 -20.43 -3.78
CA ASN A 260 -15.32 -20.77 -3.90
C ASN A 260 -14.61 -20.79 -2.52
N GLY A 261 -15.37 -20.70 -1.41
CA GLY A 261 -14.81 -20.76 -0.05
C GLY A 261 -13.71 -19.74 0.21
N LEU A 262 -13.81 -18.53 -0.34
CA LEU A 262 -12.70 -17.56 -0.37
C LEU A 262 -12.33 -17.01 1.02
N THR A 263 -13.24 -17.09 2.00
CA THR A 263 -12.99 -16.66 3.39
C THR A 263 -11.86 -17.45 4.05
N GLN A 264 -11.55 -18.65 3.57
CA GLN A 264 -10.41 -19.42 4.06
C GLN A 264 -9.07 -18.69 3.83
N PHE A 265 -8.98 -17.83 2.82
CA PHE A 265 -7.77 -17.07 2.48
C PHE A 265 -7.56 -15.85 3.38
N ASP A 266 -8.54 -15.47 4.19
CA ASP A 266 -8.41 -14.34 5.12
C ASP A 266 -7.44 -14.61 6.27
N ARG A 267 -7.13 -15.89 6.54
CA ARG A 267 -6.11 -16.31 7.52
C ARG A 267 -4.70 -16.43 6.94
N TYR A 268 -4.54 -16.29 5.63
CA TYR A 268 -3.24 -16.45 4.97
C TYR A 268 -2.39 -15.21 5.20
N ILE A 269 -1.11 -15.42 5.46
CA ILE A 269 -0.13 -14.37 5.71
C ILE A 269 1.13 -14.65 4.91
N LEU A 270 1.96 -13.62 4.72
CA LEU A 270 3.31 -13.83 4.18
C LEU A 270 4.10 -14.69 5.17
N ASP A 271 4.85 -15.65 4.65
CA ASP A 271 5.77 -16.45 5.44
C ASP A 271 6.82 -15.53 6.10
N PRO A 272 6.89 -15.46 7.45
CA PRO A 272 7.86 -14.62 8.15
C PRO A 272 9.31 -14.93 7.82
N SER A 273 9.63 -16.11 7.28
CA SER A 273 10.99 -16.47 6.84
C SER A 273 11.55 -15.54 5.75
N TYR A 274 10.67 -14.82 5.03
CA TYR A 274 11.04 -13.84 4.00
C TYR A 274 11.13 -12.40 4.53
N ILE A 275 10.93 -12.20 5.84
CA ILE A 275 10.95 -10.87 6.47
C ILE A 275 12.27 -10.69 7.20
N ASN A 276 13.14 -9.84 6.64
CA ASN A 276 14.47 -9.55 7.17
C ASN A 276 14.45 -8.31 8.07
N LEU A 277 15.10 -8.42 9.23
CA LEU A 277 15.37 -7.29 10.12
C LEU A 277 16.79 -6.78 9.84
N SER A 278 16.91 -5.72 9.05
CA SER A 278 18.18 -5.04 8.81
C SER A 278 18.29 -3.81 9.71
N GLY A 279 19.21 -3.85 10.68
CA GLY A 279 19.60 -2.66 11.44
C GLY A 279 20.58 -1.83 10.62
N SER A 280 20.20 -0.60 10.25
CA SER A 280 21.15 0.40 9.79
C SER A 280 21.46 1.34 10.95
N ILE A 281 22.75 1.47 11.30
CA ILE A 281 23.24 2.57 12.13
C ILE A 281 23.20 3.81 11.23
N GLN A 282 22.34 4.78 11.53
CA GLN A 282 22.37 6.11 10.89
C GLN A 282 23.38 7.01 11.59
#